data_AF-A0AAN9VAJ8-F1
#
_entry.id   AF-A0AAN9VAJ8-F1
#
_cell.length_a   1.000
_cell.length_b   1.000
_cell.length_c   1.000
_cell.angle_alpha   90.00
_cell.angle_beta   90.00
_cell.angle_gamma   90.00
#
_symmetry.space_group_name_H-M   'P 1'
#
loop_
_entity.id
_entity.type
_entity.pdbx_description
1 polymer ?
#
loop_
_entity_poly.entity_id
_entity_poly.type
_entity_poly.pdbx_seq_one_letter_code
_entity_poly.pdbx_strand_id
1 'polypeptide(L)'
;MSPSKPLSSFSAYEVEMKRRKKLEARKLLAIKKNKTVHDGKRKDKPKVLKEMVLVKSGKIANIPNEEIVRTVPKGNKKQFQNKKKKGGKTKESSEPMDDEYVTEEEESIQKNGKARDVPMRDESGTDSIKDGRDAFSWLIAPIKPEEFFQNAWERAPLHVKRTNFPDYYREILTSEKIHNIIRDNYILFSKNIDVTSYRNGKRETLNPPGRATPSIVWDFYNRGCSVRMLNPQTFCPELRKLNASLQDFFGCFVGANSYLTPANSQGFAPHYDDIEAFILQLEGKKHWKVYAPRKPGEVLPRFSSPNFTQEELQKPVLEVTLHPGDFLYFPRGFIHQASTEPGHHSLHLTVSCYQKNSWGDLLEKLLPAALAVAQEEDVEFRKGLPLNYLRHAGVSNSEQETAERQAFFAHLQKLLGRLMVHAPVDAAVDQMGKQFMHDALPPVLTTEEEKCSVFSEELLTINKDGRVSGSVALNLNTKVKLLRSFILRLVKEDDSNDNVQVYHCVDNSLEYHGEDPMMFEVSSEFAMAVEQLIHSYPEFISVSDLALDRKEDQLELADLLWKKGLLLTEKPLA
;
A
#
# COMPACT_ATOMS: atom_id res chain seq x y z
N MET A 1 27.31 14.85 -2.48
CA MET A 1 26.28 13.77 -2.57
C MET A 1 25.33 13.97 -1.40
N SER A 2 24.01 13.95 -1.62
CA SER A 2 23.05 13.96 -0.50
C SER A 2 22.98 12.58 0.15
N PRO A 3 22.71 12.47 1.46
CA PRO A 3 22.42 11.17 2.08
C PRO A 3 21.15 10.59 1.44
N SER A 4 21.20 9.32 1.04
CA SER A 4 20.00 8.60 0.60
C SER A 4 19.08 8.35 1.80
N LYS A 5 17.79 8.66 1.62
CA LYS A 5 16.74 8.22 2.55
C LYS A 5 16.67 6.68 2.58
N PRO A 6 16.15 6.07 3.66
CA PRO A 6 15.48 4.78 3.50
C PRO A 6 14.39 4.93 2.42
N LEU A 7 14.25 3.90 1.58
CA LEU A 7 13.29 3.86 0.49
C LEU A 7 12.49 2.56 0.62
N SER A 8 11.21 2.65 0.96
CA SER A 8 10.24 1.55 0.81
C SER A 8 10.19 1.07 -0.65
N SER A 9 9.75 -0.16 -0.90
CA SER A 9 9.61 -0.76 -2.23
C SER A 9 9.03 0.22 -3.27
N PHE A 10 7.83 0.76 -3.02
CA PHE A 10 7.17 1.82 -3.81
C PHE A 10 8.08 3.00 -4.15
N SER A 11 8.83 3.52 -3.15
CA SER A 11 9.60 4.75 -3.31
C SER A 11 10.85 4.59 -4.18
N ALA A 12 11.37 3.37 -4.33
CA ALA A 12 12.39 3.07 -5.33
C ALA A 12 11.83 3.24 -6.76
N TYR A 13 10.60 2.77 -7.00
CA TYR A 13 9.89 2.98 -8.25
C TYR A 13 9.54 4.46 -8.48
N GLU A 14 9.08 5.20 -7.46
CA GLU A 14 8.88 6.66 -7.59
C GLU A 14 10.14 7.40 -8.08
N VAL A 15 11.33 7.02 -7.59
CA VAL A 15 12.60 7.65 -7.99
C VAL A 15 12.91 7.39 -9.47
N GLU A 16 12.71 6.17 -9.96
CA GLU A 16 12.92 5.84 -11.37
C GLU A 16 11.80 6.39 -12.27
N MET A 17 10.54 6.44 -11.82
CA MET A 17 9.44 7.17 -12.47
C MET A 17 9.75 8.66 -12.64
N LYS A 18 10.22 9.31 -11.57
CA LYS A 18 10.67 10.72 -11.60
C LYS A 18 11.89 10.90 -12.51
N ARG A 19 12.70 9.86 -12.73
CA ARG A 19 13.81 9.85 -13.69
C ARG A 19 13.33 9.65 -15.14
N ARG A 20 12.40 8.73 -15.41
CA ARG A 20 11.74 8.50 -16.72
C ARG A 20 11.05 9.79 -17.18
N LYS A 21 10.13 10.36 -16.40
CA LYS A 21 9.42 11.60 -16.73
C LYS A 21 10.37 12.79 -16.95
N LYS A 22 11.50 12.85 -16.23
CA LYS A 22 12.57 13.86 -16.44
C LYS A 22 13.42 13.61 -17.70
N LEU A 23 13.56 12.37 -18.15
CA LEU A 23 14.20 12.00 -19.42
C LEU A 23 13.29 12.33 -20.60
N GLU A 24 11.98 12.11 -20.47
CA GLU A 24 10.97 12.43 -21.50
C GLU A 24 10.76 13.93 -21.65
N ALA A 25 10.66 14.68 -20.56
CA ALA A 25 10.67 16.15 -20.60
C ALA A 25 11.92 16.69 -21.33
N ARG A 26 13.08 16.02 -21.18
CA ARG A 26 14.31 16.33 -21.93
C ARG A 26 14.21 15.94 -23.42
N LYS A 27 13.63 14.79 -23.78
CA LYS A 27 13.33 14.42 -25.18
C LYS A 27 12.41 15.46 -25.84
N LEU A 28 11.32 15.84 -25.18
CA LEU A 28 10.37 16.85 -25.65
C LEU A 28 11.01 18.24 -25.82
N LEU A 29 11.89 18.65 -24.91
CA LEU A 29 12.69 19.87 -25.03
C LEU A 29 13.70 19.82 -26.20
N ALA A 30 14.31 18.66 -26.47
CA ALA A 30 15.18 18.47 -27.63
C ALA A 30 14.39 18.52 -28.96
N ILE A 31 13.22 17.87 -29.02
CA ILE A 31 12.32 17.91 -30.18
C ILE A 31 11.84 19.34 -30.45
N LYS A 32 11.46 20.10 -29.41
CA LYS A 32 11.11 21.52 -29.55
C LYS A 32 12.28 22.37 -30.06
N LYS A 33 13.51 22.14 -29.58
CA LYS A 33 14.71 22.83 -30.12
C LYS A 33 14.97 22.53 -31.59
N ASN A 34 14.81 21.29 -32.03
CA ASN A 34 15.02 20.92 -33.44
C ASN A 34 13.95 21.51 -34.36
N LYS A 35 12.70 21.68 -33.89
CA LYS A 35 11.64 22.38 -34.66
C LYS A 35 11.84 23.90 -34.78
N THR A 36 12.76 24.51 -34.05
CA THR A 36 13.05 25.97 -34.12
C THR A 36 14.23 26.35 -35.02
N VAL A 37 14.74 25.45 -35.86
CA VAL A 37 15.90 25.73 -36.75
C VAL A 37 15.53 25.60 -38.23
N HIS A 38 14.41 26.23 -38.64
CA HIS A 38 14.12 26.39 -40.07
C HIS A 38 13.23 27.61 -40.43
N ASP A 39 13.53 28.80 -39.89
CA ASP A 39 13.12 30.06 -40.54
C ASP A 39 14.02 31.26 -40.15
N GLY A 40 13.96 32.35 -40.93
CA GLY A 40 14.46 33.68 -40.58
C GLY A 40 15.92 34.03 -40.95
N LYS A 41 16.11 35.11 -41.72
CA LYS A 41 17.42 35.71 -42.04
C LYS A 41 17.58 37.09 -41.37
N ARG A 42 18.71 37.32 -40.67
CA ARG A 42 19.28 38.64 -40.28
C ARG A 42 18.37 39.50 -39.34
N LYS A 43 18.88 40.40 -38.48
CA LYS A 43 20.15 41.15 -38.46
C LYS A 43 20.48 41.71 -37.04
N ASP A 44 21.76 42.06 -36.82
CA ASP A 44 22.28 43.04 -35.84
C ASP A 44 22.21 42.78 -34.28
N LYS A 45 22.89 43.66 -33.51
CA LYS A 45 23.36 43.57 -32.10
C LYS A 45 23.10 44.95 -31.38
N PRO A 46 23.35 45.20 -30.05
CA PRO A 46 24.21 44.47 -29.09
C PRO A 46 23.75 44.35 -27.59
N LYS A 47 24.54 43.56 -26.83
CA LYS A 47 24.89 43.61 -25.38
C LYS A 47 24.06 44.46 -24.37
N VAL A 48 23.73 43.84 -23.23
CA VAL A 48 24.11 44.28 -21.86
C VAL A 48 24.41 43.03 -20.99
N LEU A 49 25.41 43.09 -20.10
CA LEU A 49 25.59 42.13 -18.98
C LEU A 49 25.08 42.74 -17.67
N LYS A 50 24.62 41.91 -16.72
CA LYS A 50 24.72 42.19 -15.29
C LYS A 50 24.75 40.89 -14.47
N GLU A 51 25.68 40.84 -13.52
CA GLU A 51 25.76 39.81 -12.48
C GLU A 51 24.89 40.20 -11.29
N MET A 52 24.53 39.22 -10.44
CA MET A 52 24.23 39.46 -9.03
C MET A 52 24.86 38.37 -8.17
N VAL A 53 25.39 38.79 -7.02
CA VAL A 53 26.26 37.98 -6.13
C VAL A 53 25.54 37.63 -4.83
N LEU A 54 25.96 36.51 -4.25
CA LEU A 54 25.48 35.96 -2.97
C LEU A 54 25.80 36.86 -1.77
N VAL A 55 24.89 36.96 -0.80
CA VAL A 55 25.17 37.54 0.54
C VAL A 55 24.67 36.60 1.64
N LYS A 56 25.40 36.51 2.75
CA LYS A 56 25.05 35.76 3.98
C LYS A 56 25.09 36.68 5.20
N SER A 57 24.16 36.46 6.13
CA SER A 57 24.17 36.87 7.55
C SER A 57 23.24 35.91 8.32
N GLY A 58 23.19 35.81 9.65
CA GLY A 58 23.96 36.40 10.76
C GLY A 58 23.43 35.79 12.09
N LYS A 59 24.23 35.74 13.18
CA LYS A 59 23.88 35.07 14.47
C LYS A 59 23.47 36.07 15.59
N ILE A 60 23.16 35.53 16.79
CA ILE A 60 23.03 36.16 18.16
C ILE A 60 21.58 36.58 18.50
N ALA A 61 20.95 36.25 19.66
CA ALA A 61 21.29 35.42 20.83
C ALA A 61 20.04 34.96 21.65
N ASN A 62 20.27 34.25 22.79
CA ASN A 62 19.31 33.94 23.87
C ASN A 62 18.95 35.23 24.69
N ILE A 63 17.99 35.33 25.63
CA ILE A 63 17.75 34.73 26.99
C ILE A 63 16.39 35.37 27.50
N PRO A 64 15.53 34.86 28.44
CA PRO A 64 15.48 33.66 29.32
C PRO A 64 14.17 32.82 29.17
N ASN A 65 13.71 32.15 30.25
CA ASN A 65 12.34 31.62 30.47
C ASN A 65 11.54 32.52 31.45
N GLU A 66 10.21 32.42 31.44
CA GLU A 66 9.34 32.64 32.61
C GLU A 66 8.25 31.55 32.70
N GLU A 67 7.77 31.26 33.91
CA GLU A 67 6.77 30.22 34.18
C GLU A 67 5.34 30.75 34.06
N ILE A 68 4.44 30.02 33.37
CA ILE A 68 2.99 30.28 33.45
C ILE A 68 2.24 28.98 33.81
N VAL A 69 1.99 28.81 35.11
CA VAL A 69 1.07 27.79 35.63
C VAL A 69 -0.34 28.05 35.10
N ARG A 70 -0.94 27.09 34.40
CA ARG A 70 -2.36 27.13 34.00
C ARG A 70 -3.16 26.06 34.74
N THR A 71 -3.86 26.51 35.78
CA THR A 71 -4.84 25.70 36.53
C THR A 71 -6.06 25.39 35.66
N VAL A 72 -6.45 24.11 35.61
CA VAL A 72 -7.67 23.69 34.87
C VAL A 72 -8.90 23.85 35.77
N PRO A 73 -9.95 24.58 35.36
CA PRO A 73 -11.18 24.73 36.16
C PRO A 73 -11.97 23.41 36.28
N LYS A 74 -12.48 23.12 37.47
CA LYS A 74 -13.40 21.98 37.70
C LYS A 74 -14.80 22.32 37.17
N GLY A 75 -15.22 21.66 36.09
CA GLY A 75 -16.60 21.70 35.59
C GLY A 75 -17.58 21.03 36.56
N ASN A 76 -18.71 21.67 36.85
CA ASN A 76 -19.64 21.23 37.88
C ASN A 76 -20.55 20.06 37.44
N LYS A 77 -20.78 19.11 38.36
CA LYS A 77 -21.89 18.15 38.28
C LYS A 77 -23.22 18.90 38.32
N LYS A 78 -24.13 18.64 37.39
CA LYS A 78 -25.56 18.93 37.57
C LYS A 78 -26.31 17.65 37.94
N GLN A 79 -27.29 17.80 38.83
CA GLN A 79 -28.11 16.71 39.34
C GLN A 79 -29.22 16.36 38.35
N PHE A 80 -29.58 15.08 38.28
CA PHE A 80 -30.93 14.64 37.91
C PHE A 80 -31.47 13.69 38.98
N GLN A 81 -32.77 13.73 39.22
CA GLN A 81 -33.39 13.14 40.42
C GLN A 81 -33.88 11.71 40.21
N ASN A 82 -33.76 10.89 41.26
CA ASN A 82 -34.23 9.52 41.30
C ASN A 82 -35.77 9.40 41.23
N LYS A 83 -36.27 8.38 40.52
CA LYS A 83 -37.53 7.70 40.88
C LYS A 83 -37.28 6.19 41.06
N LYS A 84 -37.85 5.65 42.14
CA LYS A 84 -37.54 4.34 42.74
C LYS A 84 -38.13 3.16 41.95
N LYS A 85 -37.47 1.99 42.01
CA LYS A 85 -37.99 0.77 42.71
C LYS A 85 -36.97 -0.40 42.69
N LYS A 86 -36.86 -1.07 43.86
CA LYS A 86 -36.53 -2.50 44.18
C LYS A 86 -35.51 -3.29 43.29
N GLY A 87 -34.60 -4.10 43.84
CA GLY A 87 -34.23 -4.36 45.24
C GLY A 87 -33.66 -5.78 45.49
N GLY A 88 -32.54 -5.87 46.22
CA GLY A 88 -31.75 -7.07 46.58
C GLY A 88 -30.25 -6.70 46.52
N LYS A 89 -29.42 -6.81 47.58
CA LYS A 89 -28.96 -7.97 48.38
C LYS A 89 -28.24 -9.02 47.50
N THR A 90 -26.99 -9.42 47.77
CA THR A 90 -26.19 -9.40 49.03
C THR A 90 -24.67 -9.17 48.87
N LYS A 91 -24.10 -8.49 49.89
CA LYS A 91 -22.76 -8.66 50.54
C LYS A 91 -21.44 -8.74 49.73
N GLU A 92 -20.44 -8.08 50.29
CA GLU A 92 -19.00 -8.25 50.01
C GLU A 92 -18.36 -9.40 50.83
N SER A 93 -17.26 -9.95 50.33
CA SER A 93 -16.12 -10.48 51.09
C SER A 93 -14.88 -10.53 50.19
N SER A 94 -13.67 -10.47 50.75
CA SER A 94 -12.43 -10.16 50.02
C SER A 94 -11.27 -11.10 50.32
N GLU A 95 -10.33 -11.18 49.37
CA GLU A 95 -8.99 -11.82 49.47
C GLU A 95 -9.01 -13.38 49.55
N PRO A 96 -7.85 -14.07 49.49
CA PRO A 96 -7.24 -14.39 48.18
C PRO A 96 -6.71 -15.84 48.06
N MET A 97 -6.62 -16.39 46.84
CA MET A 97 -5.69 -17.49 46.54
C MET A 97 -5.22 -17.45 45.07
N ASP A 98 -3.94 -17.73 44.86
CA ASP A 98 -3.42 -18.30 43.62
C ASP A 98 -3.80 -19.78 43.54
N ASP A 99 -4.12 -20.31 42.35
CA ASP A 99 -3.71 -21.66 41.92
C ASP A 99 -4.06 -21.91 40.44
N GLU A 100 -3.52 -23.00 39.88
CA GLU A 100 -3.48 -23.33 38.46
C GLU A 100 -4.88 -23.50 37.81
N TYR A 101 -5.05 -22.88 36.63
CA TYR A 101 -6.12 -23.25 35.67
C TYR A 101 -5.52 -23.55 34.29
N VAL A 102 -5.07 -24.80 34.12
CA VAL A 102 -4.88 -25.39 32.79
C VAL A 102 -6.25 -25.76 32.25
N THR A 103 -6.71 -25.08 31.20
CA THR A 103 -8.06 -25.28 30.62
C THR A 103 -8.02 -25.56 29.12
N GLU A 104 -7.97 -26.86 28.79
CA GLU A 104 -8.53 -27.57 27.61
C GLU A 104 -8.25 -27.08 26.17
N GLU A 105 -7.84 -25.83 25.89
CA GLU A 105 -7.60 -25.35 24.52
C GLU A 105 -6.33 -25.94 23.88
N GLU A 106 -5.36 -26.41 24.67
CA GLU A 106 -4.13 -27.04 24.15
C GLU A 106 -4.39 -28.36 23.40
N GLU A 107 -5.43 -29.12 23.73
CA GLU A 107 -5.75 -30.38 23.04
C GLU A 107 -6.11 -30.16 21.56
N SER A 108 -6.61 -28.97 21.21
CA SER A 108 -6.90 -28.59 19.82
C SER A 108 -5.63 -28.41 18.97
N ILE A 109 -4.48 -28.19 19.61
CA ILE A 109 -3.19 -27.90 18.96
C ILE A 109 -2.36 -29.18 18.77
N GLN A 110 -2.54 -30.19 19.62
CA GLN A 110 -1.69 -31.40 19.61
C GLN A 110 -2.00 -32.38 18.46
N LYS A 111 -3.14 -32.27 17.77
CA LYS A 111 -3.56 -33.22 16.70
C LYS A 111 -3.19 -32.79 15.28
N ASN A 112 -1.95 -32.33 15.07
CA ASN A 112 -1.10 -32.64 13.90
C ASN A 112 0.22 -31.86 13.97
N GLY A 113 1.33 -32.53 14.29
CA GLY A 113 2.66 -31.94 14.40
C GLY A 113 3.34 -31.61 13.07
N LYS A 114 2.70 -30.76 12.25
CA LYS A 114 3.30 -30.11 11.08
C LYS A 114 3.06 -28.61 11.17
N ALA A 115 4.01 -27.81 10.69
CA ALA A 115 3.69 -26.42 10.35
C ALA A 115 2.54 -26.42 9.33
N ARG A 116 1.58 -25.50 9.47
CA ARG A 116 0.62 -25.26 8.38
C ARG A 116 1.40 -24.58 7.27
N ASP A 117 1.49 -25.24 6.11
CA ASP A 117 2.01 -24.65 4.88
C ASP A 117 1.35 -23.28 4.65
N VAL A 118 2.06 -22.36 3.97
CA VAL A 118 1.49 -21.07 3.55
C VAL A 118 0.13 -21.35 2.93
N PRO A 119 -0.99 -20.82 3.48
CA PRO A 119 -2.31 -21.39 3.27
C PRO A 119 -2.60 -21.43 1.79
N MET A 120 -2.58 -22.65 1.24
CA MET A 120 -2.84 -22.85 -0.16
C MET A 120 -4.31 -22.54 -0.36
N ARG A 121 -4.55 -21.38 -0.99
CA ARG A 121 -5.85 -20.96 -1.52
C ARG A 121 -6.67 -22.17 -1.94
N ASP A 122 -7.91 -22.22 -1.46
CA ASP A 122 -8.68 -23.44 -1.38
C ASP A 122 -8.92 -24.03 -2.79
N GLU A 123 -8.23 -25.12 -3.11
CA GLU A 123 -8.36 -25.79 -4.42
C GLU A 123 -9.78 -26.34 -4.66
N SER A 124 -10.63 -26.37 -3.62
CA SER A 124 -12.04 -26.76 -3.69
C SER A 124 -13.04 -25.59 -3.62
N GLY A 125 -12.60 -24.34 -3.49
CA GLY A 125 -13.50 -23.18 -3.31
C GLY A 125 -12.92 -21.84 -3.77
N THR A 126 -13.41 -21.32 -4.90
CA THR A 126 -12.89 -20.10 -5.56
C THR A 126 -13.48 -18.79 -5.00
N ASP A 127 -13.17 -18.46 -3.75
CA ASP A 127 -13.46 -17.15 -3.14
C ASP A 127 -12.19 -16.43 -2.65
N SER A 128 -11.89 -15.31 -3.31
CA SER A 128 -10.78 -14.41 -3.00
C SER A 128 -10.91 -13.64 -1.70
N ILE A 129 -12.13 -13.35 -1.26
CA ILE A 129 -12.39 -12.62 -0.01
C ILE A 129 -12.04 -13.53 1.16
N LYS A 130 -12.48 -14.80 1.10
CA LYS A 130 -12.02 -15.86 2.01
C LYS A 130 -10.52 -16.14 1.89
N ASP A 131 -9.96 -16.34 0.69
CA ASP A 131 -8.51 -16.56 0.49
C ASP A 131 -7.66 -15.50 1.20
N GLY A 132 -8.00 -14.22 0.99
CA GLY A 132 -7.28 -13.10 1.58
C GLY A 132 -7.40 -13.05 3.10
N ARG A 133 -8.61 -13.30 3.63
CA ARG A 133 -8.86 -13.36 5.07
C ARG A 133 -8.15 -14.55 5.72
N ASP A 134 -8.11 -15.72 5.07
CA ASP A 134 -7.40 -16.91 5.56
C ASP A 134 -5.88 -16.69 5.52
N ALA A 135 -5.35 -16.10 4.44
CA ALA A 135 -3.94 -15.71 4.32
C ALA A 135 -3.51 -14.70 5.40
N PHE A 136 -4.35 -13.69 5.68
CA PHE A 136 -4.09 -12.74 6.78
C PHE A 136 -4.18 -13.41 8.16
N SER A 137 -5.20 -14.24 8.38
CA SER A 137 -5.38 -14.97 9.65
C SER A 137 -4.18 -15.88 9.97
N TRP A 138 -3.64 -16.58 8.97
CA TRP A 138 -2.39 -17.34 9.10
C TRP A 138 -1.19 -16.44 9.37
N LEU A 139 -1.05 -15.32 8.67
CA LEU A 139 0.09 -14.40 8.83
C LEU A 139 0.28 -13.96 10.30
N ILE A 140 -0.83 -13.66 10.99
CA ILE A 140 -0.84 -13.14 12.38
C ILE A 140 -1.11 -14.21 13.46
N ALA A 141 -1.38 -15.47 13.09
CA ALA A 141 -1.80 -16.51 14.02
C ALA A 141 -0.83 -16.69 15.20
N PRO A 142 -1.31 -16.86 16.46
CA PRO A 142 -2.69 -17.23 16.83
C PRO A 142 -3.66 -16.05 17.02
N ILE A 143 -3.21 -14.81 16.83
CA ILE A 143 -4.06 -13.62 17.01
C ILE A 143 -5.20 -13.62 15.99
N LYS A 144 -6.42 -13.26 16.41
CA LYS A 144 -7.58 -13.18 15.50
C LYS A 144 -7.56 -11.84 14.76
N PRO A 145 -7.98 -11.77 13.47
CA PRO A 145 -8.01 -10.51 12.73
C PRO A 145 -8.76 -9.39 13.44
N GLU A 146 -9.89 -9.71 14.08
CA GLU A 146 -10.72 -8.77 14.82
C GLU A 146 -9.96 -8.13 16.00
N GLU A 147 -9.20 -8.93 16.74
CA GLU A 147 -8.36 -8.49 17.85
C GLU A 147 -7.20 -7.61 17.36
N PHE A 148 -6.57 -8.00 16.25
CA PHE A 148 -5.51 -7.23 15.61
C PHE A 148 -5.99 -5.83 15.18
N PHE A 149 -7.13 -5.75 14.48
CA PHE A 149 -7.69 -4.46 14.03
C PHE A 149 -8.25 -3.61 15.19
N GLN A 150 -8.72 -4.23 16.28
CA GLN A 150 -9.15 -3.51 17.46
C GLN A 150 -7.97 -2.92 18.26
N ASN A 151 -6.88 -3.67 18.42
CA ASN A 151 -5.85 -3.37 19.43
C ASN A 151 -4.51 -2.89 18.85
N ALA A 152 -4.07 -3.43 17.70
CA ALA A 152 -2.74 -3.18 17.14
C ALA A 152 -2.76 -2.22 15.94
N TRP A 153 -3.65 -2.45 14.96
CA TRP A 153 -3.67 -1.71 13.69
C TRP A 153 -3.73 -0.19 13.87
N GLU A 154 -2.81 0.51 13.20
CA GLU A 154 -2.58 1.97 13.29
C GLU A 154 -2.35 2.52 14.71
N ARG A 155 -2.09 1.65 15.71
CA ARG A 155 -2.07 2.00 17.14
C ARG A 155 -0.81 1.59 17.88
N ALA A 156 -0.40 0.33 17.77
CA ALA A 156 0.62 -0.26 18.63
C ALA A 156 1.42 -1.37 17.93
N PRO A 157 2.70 -1.57 18.29
CA PRO A 157 3.48 -2.70 17.82
C PRO A 157 2.98 -4.01 18.46
N LEU A 158 2.99 -5.10 17.69
CA LEU A 158 2.56 -6.43 18.12
C LEU A 158 3.62 -7.46 17.75
N HIS A 159 4.06 -8.26 18.72
CA HIS A 159 5.00 -9.36 18.49
C HIS A 159 4.35 -10.70 18.86
N VAL A 160 4.42 -11.65 17.93
CA VAL A 160 3.93 -13.03 18.09
C VAL A 160 5.13 -13.97 18.01
N LYS A 161 5.44 -14.62 19.13
CA LYS A 161 6.55 -15.57 19.24
C LYS A 161 6.08 -16.98 18.86
N ARG A 162 6.77 -17.65 17.94
CA ARG A 162 6.42 -19.00 17.45
C ARG A 162 7.54 -20.01 17.67
N THR A 163 8.05 -20.08 18.91
CA THR A 163 9.20 -20.92 19.30
C THR A 163 9.06 -22.40 18.91
N ASN A 164 7.83 -22.94 18.83
CA ASN A 164 7.56 -24.33 18.46
C ASN A 164 7.37 -24.54 16.94
N PHE A 165 7.42 -23.47 16.13
CA PHE A 165 7.22 -23.52 14.67
C PHE A 165 8.32 -22.73 13.92
N PRO A 166 9.60 -23.10 14.04
CA PRO A 166 10.70 -22.36 13.41
C PRO A 166 10.59 -22.30 11.88
N ASP A 167 10.00 -23.32 11.26
CA ASP A 167 9.82 -23.41 9.81
C ASP A 167 8.56 -22.71 9.27
N TYR A 168 7.77 -22.02 10.12
CA TYR A 168 6.44 -21.47 9.78
C TYR A 168 6.39 -20.61 8.50
N TYR A 169 7.49 -19.91 8.18
CA TYR A 169 7.61 -19.06 7.00
C TYR A 169 8.64 -19.56 5.96
N ARG A 170 9.26 -20.73 6.19
CA ARG A 170 10.44 -21.22 5.47
C ARG A 170 10.21 -21.37 3.97
N GLU A 171 9.05 -21.88 3.57
CA GLU A 171 8.73 -22.14 2.17
C GLU A 171 8.55 -20.87 1.34
N ILE A 172 8.35 -19.69 1.96
CA ILE A 172 8.29 -18.42 1.23
C ILE A 172 9.66 -18.12 0.60
N LEU A 173 10.68 -17.84 1.42
CA LEU A 173 11.97 -17.35 0.94
C LEU A 173 13.12 -17.77 1.86
N THR A 174 14.20 -18.29 1.25
CA THR A 174 15.46 -18.62 1.93
C THR A 174 16.61 -17.82 1.33
N SER A 175 17.74 -17.78 2.02
CA SER A 175 19.01 -17.22 1.53
C SER A 175 19.52 -17.96 0.30
N GLU A 176 19.23 -19.27 0.18
CA GLU A 176 19.45 -20.06 -1.05
C GLU A 176 18.54 -19.63 -2.20
N LYS A 177 17.23 -19.44 -1.97
CA LYS A 177 16.32 -18.87 -2.98
C LYS A 177 16.82 -17.49 -3.44
N ILE A 178 17.29 -16.64 -2.52
CA ILE A 178 17.92 -15.35 -2.87
C ILE A 178 19.17 -15.55 -3.74
N HIS A 179 20.05 -16.52 -3.42
CA HIS A 179 21.22 -16.81 -4.25
C HIS A 179 20.84 -17.23 -5.67
N ASN A 180 19.89 -18.15 -5.81
CA ASN A 180 19.40 -18.63 -7.09
C ASN A 180 18.76 -17.47 -7.91
N ILE A 181 17.92 -16.64 -7.29
CA ILE A 181 17.36 -15.44 -7.92
C ILE A 181 18.47 -14.53 -8.50
N ILE A 182 19.53 -14.24 -7.74
CA ILE A 182 20.64 -13.38 -8.17
C ILE A 182 21.48 -14.02 -9.29
N ARG A 183 21.63 -15.36 -9.28
CA ARG A 183 22.36 -16.11 -10.31
C ARG A 183 21.59 -16.12 -11.63
N ASP A 184 20.33 -16.50 -11.57
CA ASP A 184 19.56 -16.93 -12.74
C ASP A 184 18.79 -15.77 -13.42
N ASN A 185 18.53 -14.67 -12.70
CA ASN A 185 17.77 -13.52 -13.22
C ASN A 185 18.67 -12.31 -13.53
N TYR A 186 18.13 -11.37 -14.33
CA TYR A 186 18.79 -10.09 -14.63
C TYR A 186 18.57 -9.05 -13.50
N ILE A 187 19.16 -9.31 -12.33
CA ILE A 187 19.03 -8.45 -11.14
C ILE A 187 19.93 -7.20 -11.27
N LEU A 188 19.35 -6.01 -11.13
CA LEU A 188 20.07 -4.73 -11.15
C LEU A 188 20.21 -4.11 -9.75
N PHE A 189 21.38 -3.52 -9.47
CA PHE A 189 21.57 -2.70 -8.27
C PHE A 189 20.68 -1.43 -8.30
N SER A 190 20.15 -1.03 -7.15
CA SER A 190 19.24 0.12 -6.96
C SER A 190 17.86 0.00 -7.63
N LYS A 191 17.61 -1.04 -8.43
CA LYS A 191 16.28 -1.41 -8.96
C LYS A 191 15.71 -2.63 -8.24
N ASN A 192 16.54 -3.67 -8.08
CA ASN A 192 16.13 -4.95 -7.51
C ASN A 192 16.88 -5.32 -6.23
N ILE A 193 18.15 -4.90 -6.09
CA ILE A 193 18.95 -5.12 -4.87
C ILE A 193 19.68 -3.84 -4.42
N ASP A 194 19.72 -3.61 -3.12
CA ASP A 194 20.67 -2.72 -2.45
C ASP A 194 21.68 -3.50 -1.60
N VAL A 195 22.90 -2.99 -1.50
CA VAL A 195 23.88 -3.37 -0.46
C VAL A 195 24.12 -2.19 0.47
N THR A 196 23.98 -2.42 1.78
CA THR A 196 23.83 -1.36 2.79
C THR A 196 24.60 -1.65 4.06
N SER A 197 25.01 -0.60 4.78
CA SER A 197 25.66 -0.72 6.09
C SER A 197 25.26 0.44 7.00
N TYR A 198 25.27 0.18 8.31
CA TYR A 198 25.23 1.20 9.34
C TYR A 198 26.36 0.94 10.34
N ARG A 199 27.31 1.88 10.44
CA ARG A 199 28.48 1.80 11.33
C ARG A 199 28.82 3.19 11.86
N ASN A 200 29.22 3.28 13.12
CA ASN A 200 29.67 4.53 13.75
C ASN A 200 28.68 5.69 13.54
N GLY A 201 27.38 5.43 13.69
CA GLY A 201 26.30 6.42 13.49
C GLY A 201 25.96 6.75 12.03
N LYS A 202 26.68 6.20 11.04
CA LYS A 202 26.54 6.53 9.62
C LYS A 202 25.93 5.37 8.82
N ARG A 203 24.87 5.66 8.04
CA ARG A 203 24.22 4.73 7.09
C ARG A 203 24.68 4.96 5.67
N GLU A 204 25.05 3.91 4.95
CA GLU A 204 25.60 3.97 3.58
C GLU A 204 24.86 3.01 2.62
N THR A 205 24.74 3.42 1.35
CA THR A 205 24.44 2.53 0.22
C THR A 205 25.75 2.33 -0.54
N LEU A 206 26.13 1.08 -0.81
CA LEU A 206 27.40 0.73 -1.45
C LEU A 206 27.23 0.15 -2.87
N ASN A 207 26.02 0.30 -3.45
CA ASN A 207 25.63 -0.18 -4.77
C ASN A 207 26.61 0.23 -5.88
N PRO A 208 27.26 -0.74 -6.56
CA PRO A 208 27.86 -0.52 -7.87
C PRO A 208 26.80 -0.18 -8.93
N PRO A 209 27.18 0.45 -10.05
CA PRO A 209 26.30 0.56 -11.21
C PRO A 209 26.14 -0.79 -11.92
N GLY A 210 24.95 -1.09 -12.42
CA GLY A 210 24.69 -2.25 -13.30
C GLY A 210 24.18 -3.50 -12.59
N ARG A 211 24.55 -4.69 -13.12
CA ARG A 211 24.03 -5.99 -12.67
C ARG A 211 24.61 -6.40 -11.32
N ALA A 212 23.75 -6.82 -10.42
CA ALA A 212 24.12 -7.51 -9.19
C ALA A 212 24.39 -8.99 -9.53
N THR A 213 25.65 -9.39 -9.57
CA THR A 213 26.06 -10.80 -9.72
C THR A 213 26.36 -11.42 -8.35
N PRO A 214 26.26 -12.75 -8.17
CA PRO A 214 26.46 -13.39 -6.87
C PRO A 214 27.81 -13.04 -6.22
N SER A 215 28.91 -13.06 -6.97
CA SER A 215 30.24 -12.68 -6.44
C SER A 215 30.24 -11.27 -5.85
N ILE A 216 29.75 -10.27 -6.58
CA ILE A 216 29.77 -8.87 -6.11
C ILE A 216 28.90 -8.71 -4.86
N VAL A 217 27.71 -9.32 -4.85
CA VAL A 217 26.78 -9.24 -3.71
C VAL A 217 27.36 -9.93 -2.47
N TRP A 218 27.92 -11.14 -2.62
CA TRP A 218 28.50 -11.89 -1.51
C TRP A 218 29.82 -11.30 -1.02
N ASP A 219 30.61 -10.64 -1.87
CA ASP A 219 31.77 -9.86 -1.42
C ASP A 219 31.36 -8.68 -0.53
N PHE A 220 30.23 -8.01 -0.79
CA PHE A 220 29.69 -7.01 0.13
C PHE A 220 29.15 -7.62 1.42
N TYR A 221 28.43 -8.74 1.34
CA TYR A 221 27.90 -9.47 2.49
C TYR A 221 29.02 -9.93 3.45
N ASN A 222 30.07 -10.57 2.91
CA ASN A 222 31.24 -11.02 3.67
C ASN A 222 32.03 -9.86 4.29
N ARG A 223 31.99 -8.65 3.71
CA ARG A 223 32.51 -7.42 4.32
C ARG A 223 31.57 -6.80 5.36
N GLY A 224 30.47 -7.46 5.72
CA GLY A 224 29.52 -7.07 6.75
C GLY A 224 28.46 -6.06 6.30
N CYS A 225 28.00 -6.15 5.04
CA CYS A 225 26.89 -5.34 4.51
C CYS A 225 25.60 -6.16 4.47
N SER A 226 24.46 -5.55 4.77
CA SER A 226 23.15 -6.17 4.53
C SER A 226 22.78 -6.09 3.05
N VAL A 227 22.28 -7.20 2.51
CA VAL A 227 21.67 -7.29 1.18
C VAL A 227 20.16 -7.09 1.35
N ARG A 228 19.58 -6.15 0.61
CA ARG A 228 18.14 -5.91 0.57
C ARG A 228 17.59 -6.19 -0.82
N MET A 229 16.55 -7.01 -0.95
CA MET A 229 15.81 -7.15 -2.21
C MET A 229 14.59 -6.22 -2.23
N LEU A 230 14.47 -5.44 -3.30
CA LEU A 230 13.49 -4.35 -3.45
C LEU A 230 12.10 -4.84 -3.88
N ASN A 231 12.04 -5.97 -4.58
CA ASN A 231 10.82 -6.55 -5.17
C ASN A 231 10.87 -8.09 -5.25
N PRO A 232 11.10 -8.83 -4.14
CA PRO A 232 11.24 -10.29 -4.16
C PRO A 232 10.03 -11.02 -4.75
N GLN A 233 8.81 -10.50 -4.63
CA GLN A 233 7.57 -11.08 -5.20
C GLN A 233 7.56 -11.14 -6.74
N THR A 234 8.40 -10.34 -7.41
CA THR A 234 8.62 -10.46 -8.86
C THR A 234 9.28 -11.79 -9.22
N PHE A 235 10.15 -12.33 -8.35
CA PHE A 235 10.98 -13.52 -8.60
C PHE A 235 10.64 -14.75 -7.75
N CYS A 236 9.78 -14.60 -6.74
CA CYS A 236 9.35 -15.65 -5.81
C CYS A 236 7.82 -15.84 -5.91
N PRO A 237 7.33 -16.92 -6.55
CA PRO A 237 5.89 -17.18 -6.73
C PRO A 237 5.12 -17.33 -5.41
N GLU A 238 5.73 -17.90 -4.38
CA GLU A 238 5.10 -18.17 -3.08
C GLU A 238 4.82 -16.85 -2.34
N LEU A 239 5.78 -15.93 -2.36
CA LEU A 239 5.59 -14.58 -1.85
C LEU A 239 4.60 -13.77 -2.71
N ARG A 240 4.56 -14.01 -4.02
CA ARG A 240 3.56 -13.39 -4.91
C ARG A 240 2.14 -13.85 -4.57
N LYS A 241 1.93 -15.15 -4.32
CA LYS A 241 0.65 -15.73 -3.88
C LYS A 241 0.21 -15.13 -2.54
N LEU A 242 1.14 -14.99 -1.57
CA LEU A 242 0.87 -14.31 -0.30
C LEU A 242 0.49 -12.84 -0.51
N ASN A 243 1.31 -12.05 -1.21
CA ASN A 243 1.06 -10.63 -1.45
C ASN A 243 -0.25 -10.39 -2.19
N ALA A 244 -0.56 -11.14 -3.27
CA ALA A 244 -1.80 -10.99 -4.02
C ALA A 244 -3.03 -11.30 -3.15
N SER A 245 -3.00 -12.36 -2.33
CA SER A 245 -4.10 -12.69 -1.40
C SER A 245 -4.28 -11.62 -0.32
N LEU A 246 -3.18 -11.06 0.20
CA LEU A 246 -3.27 -9.94 1.14
C LEU A 246 -3.78 -8.66 0.44
N GLN A 247 -3.54 -8.47 -0.85
CA GLN A 247 -4.14 -7.39 -1.65
C GLN A 247 -5.66 -7.57 -1.77
N ASP A 248 -6.13 -8.80 -2.00
CA ASP A 248 -7.56 -9.15 -2.00
C ASP A 248 -8.22 -8.83 -0.63
N PHE A 249 -7.45 -8.91 0.48
CA PHE A 249 -7.92 -8.59 1.84
C PHE A 249 -7.86 -7.10 2.19
N PHE A 250 -6.79 -6.39 1.83
CA PHE A 250 -6.56 -4.99 2.23
C PHE A 250 -7.17 -3.95 1.27
N GLY A 251 -7.62 -4.34 0.07
CA GLY A 251 -8.16 -3.42 -0.94
C GLY A 251 -7.13 -2.40 -1.44
N CYS A 252 -5.83 -2.71 -1.32
CA CYS A 252 -4.71 -1.89 -1.76
C CYS A 252 -3.50 -2.78 -2.08
N PHE A 253 -2.48 -2.25 -2.78
CA PHE A 253 -1.29 -3.02 -3.12
C PHE A 253 -0.50 -3.46 -1.88
N VAL A 254 -0.08 -4.73 -1.89
CA VAL A 254 0.80 -5.31 -0.89
C VAL A 254 2.17 -5.57 -1.51
N GLY A 255 3.16 -4.78 -1.09
CA GLY A 255 4.56 -4.92 -1.47
C GLY A 255 5.36 -5.74 -0.45
N ALA A 256 6.56 -6.17 -0.83
CA ALA A 256 7.49 -6.82 0.09
C ALA A 256 8.93 -6.35 -0.11
N ASN A 257 9.75 -6.46 0.94
CA ASN A 257 11.20 -6.31 0.91
C ASN A 257 11.86 -7.43 1.72
N SER A 258 12.93 -8.05 1.22
CA SER A 258 13.72 -9.02 1.99
C SER A 258 15.03 -8.41 2.47
N TYR A 259 15.48 -8.80 3.67
CA TYR A 259 16.63 -8.21 4.35
C TYR A 259 17.55 -9.30 4.91
N LEU A 260 18.62 -9.61 4.17
CA LEU A 260 19.66 -10.57 4.55
C LEU A 260 20.84 -9.83 5.18
N THR A 261 21.03 -9.96 6.50
CA THR A 261 22.04 -9.27 7.30
C THR A 261 23.06 -10.26 7.85
N PRO A 262 24.38 -10.08 7.63
CA PRO A 262 25.43 -10.96 8.15
C PRO A 262 25.59 -10.77 9.67
N ALA A 263 26.21 -11.73 10.36
CA ALA A 263 26.42 -11.68 11.82
C ALA A 263 27.22 -10.45 12.29
N ASN A 264 27.00 -10.02 13.53
CA ASN A 264 27.63 -8.84 14.15
C ASN A 264 27.45 -7.53 13.34
N SER A 265 26.30 -7.29 12.72
CA SER A 265 26.12 -6.13 11.84
C SER A 265 24.73 -5.48 11.87
N GLN A 266 24.67 -4.24 11.38
CA GLN A 266 23.45 -3.47 11.19
C GLN A 266 23.49 -2.88 9.77
N GLY A 267 22.40 -3.00 9.01
CA GLY A 267 22.31 -2.51 7.63
C GLY A 267 21.79 -1.07 7.51
N PHE A 268 20.96 -0.65 8.48
CA PHE A 268 20.15 0.57 8.40
C PHE A 268 20.21 1.33 9.73
N ALA A 269 20.21 2.67 9.66
CA ALA A 269 20.03 3.53 10.81
C ALA A 269 18.59 3.42 11.36
N PRO A 270 18.33 3.94 12.58
CA PRO A 270 16.96 4.17 13.03
C PRO A 270 16.16 5.03 12.04
N HIS A 271 14.95 4.60 11.70
CA HIS A 271 14.02 5.33 10.83
C HIS A 271 12.58 4.86 11.09
N TYR A 272 11.60 5.61 10.59
CA TYR A 272 10.23 5.13 10.39
C TYR A 272 9.87 5.19 8.90
N ASP A 273 8.93 4.35 8.47
CA ASP A 273 8.43 4.33 7.10
C ASP A 273 6.99 4.87 6.95
N ASP A 274 6.54 4.97 5.71
CA ASP A 274 5.21 5.40 5.28
C ASP A 274 4.22 4.26 4.98
N ILE A 275 4.53 3.05 5.44
CA ILE A 275 3.74 1.83 5.26
C ILE A 275 3.43 1.11 6.57
N GLU A 276 2.33 0.37 6.58
CA GLU A 276 2.02 -0.56 7.66
C GLU A 276 2.89 -1.81 7.49
N ALA A 277 3.71 -2.12 8.49
CA ALA A 277 4.83 -3.05 8.36
C ALA A 277 4.59 -4.38 9.06
N PHE A 278 4.71 -5.48 8.32
CA PHE A 278 4.61 -6.85 8.81
C PHE A 278 5.95 -7.57 8.62
N ILE A 279 6.68 -7.80 9.72
CA ILE A 279 7.98 -8.48 9.73
C ILE A 279 7.78 -9.98 9.95
N LEU A 280 8.27 -10.80 9.02
CA LEU A 280 8.30 -12.25 9.07
C LEU A 280 9.77 -12.69 9.19
N GLN A 281 10.19 -13.20 10.34
CA GLN A 281 11.58 -13.68 10.53
C GLN A 281 11.72 -15.09 9.91
N LEU A 282 12.65 -15.25 8.97
CA LEU A 282 12.78 -16.45 8.13
C LEU A 282 13.98 -17.31 8.50
N GLU A 283 15.14 -16.69 8.74
CA GLU A 283 16.37 -17.39 9.12
C GLU A 283 17.13 -16.61 10.20
N GLY A 284 17.84 -17.35 11.05
CA GLY A 284 18.74 -16.77 12.04
C GLY A 284 18.04 -15.85 13.04
N LYS A 285 18.78 -14.92 13.65
CA LYS A 285 18.28 -14.06 14.74
C LYS A 285 18.55 -12.59 14.48
N LYS A 286 17.58 -11.73 14.84
CA LYS A 286 17.74 -10.28 14.77
C LYS A 286 17.20 -9.61 16.02
N HIS A 287 18.03 -8.79 16.66
CA HIS A 287 17.64 -7.96 17.78
C HIS A 287 17.01 -6.67 17.26
N TRP A 288 15.73 -6.47 17.55
CA TRP A 288 14.92 -5.33 17.15
C TRP A 288 14.63 -4.41 18.33
N LYS A 289 14.63 -3.10 18.07
CA LYS A 289 14.14 -2.06 18.97
C LYS A 289 13.15 -1.18 18.21
N VAL A 290 11.93 -1.04 18.74
CA VAL A 290 10.84 -0.23 18.17
C VAL A 290 10.44 0.84 19.18
N TYR A 291 10.25 2.08 18.71
CA TYR A 291 10.01 3.27 19.51
C TYR A 291 8.74 3.97 19.01
N ALA A 292 7.95 4.53 19.93
CA ALA A 292 6.79 5.33 19.56
C ALA A 292 7.18 6.61 18.80
N PRO A 293 6.29 7.16 17.96
CA PRO A 293 6.43 8.51 17.39
C PRO A 293 6.82 9.55 18.45
N ARG A 294 7.86 10.35 18.19
CA ARG A 294 8.45 11.23 19.23
C ARG A 294 7.63 12.49 19.50
N LYS A 295 6.69 12.80 18.60
CA LYS A 295 5.80 13.97 18.62
C LYS A 295 4.54 13.68 17.79
N PRO A 296 3.41 14.41 17.99
CA PRO A 296 2.16 14.13 17.26
C PRO A 296 2.28 14.14 15.73
N GLY A 297 3.13 15.01 15.16
CA GLY A 297 3.39 15.05 13.71
C GLY A 297 4.27 13.91 13.15
N GLU A 298 4.66 12.94 13.98
CA GLU A 298 5.31 11.68 13.56
C GLU A 298 4.35 10.47 13.71
N VAL A 299 3.09 10.68 14.12
CA VAL A 299 2.05 9.63 14.22
C VAL A 299 1.39 9.44 12.86
N LEU A 300 1.31 8.18 12.38
CA LEU A 300 0.75 7.79 11.07
C LEU A 300 1.21 8.67 9.87
N PRO A 301 2.51 8.97 9.72
CA PRO A 301 3.03 9.93 8.76
C PRO A 301 2.90 9.42 7.32
N ARG A 302 2.65 10.37 6.39
CA ARG A 302 2.45 10.10 4.96
C ARG A 302 3.75 9.80 4.16
N PHE A 303 4.93 10.00 4.76
CA PHE A 303 6.24 9.86 4.10
C PHE A 303 7.33 9.35 5.06
N SER A 304 8.19 8.43 4.62
CA SER A 304 9.32 7.90 5.43
C SER A 304 10.28 8.98 5.93
N SER A 305 10.85 8.72 7.11
CA SER A 305 11.74 9.63 7.83
C SER A 305 13.11 9.82 7.16
N PRO A 306 13.90 10.83 7.56
CA PRO A 306 15.35 10.73 7.44
C PRO A 306 15.90 9.62 8.35
N ASN A 307 17.15 9.21 8.13
CA ASN A 307 17.89 8.42 9.12
C ASN A 307 18.11 9.26 10.38
N PHE A 308 17.76 8.74 11.56
CA PHE A 308 18.00 9.39 12.86
C PHE A 308 19.31 8.92 13.49
N THR A 309 19.85 9.71 14.42
CA THR A 309 20.97 9.27 15.29
C THR A 309 20.47 8.49 16.52
N GLN A 310 21.36 8.01 17.39
CA GLN A 310 20.94 7.28 18.60
C GLN A 310 20.47 8.24 19.72
N GLU A 311 21.05 9.44 19.76
CA GLU A 311 20.71 10.54 20.68
C GLU A 311 19.33 11.15 20.39
N GLU A 312 18.80 10.90 19.19
CA GLU A 312 17.45 11.27 18.76
C GLU A 312 16.35 10.30 19.22
N LEU A 313 16.71 9.18 19.84
CA LEU A 313 15.80 8.12 20.25
C LEU A 313 15.38 8.25 21.72
N GLN A 314 14.17 7.78 22.01
CA GLN A 314 13.67 7.63 23.38
C GLN A 314 13.91 6.18 23.85
N LYS A 315 13.34 5.77 25.00
CA LYS A 315 13.30 4.34 25.37
C LYS A 315 12.45 3.58 24.33
N PRO A 316 12.85 2.39 23.86
CA PRO A 316 11.99 1.57 23.01
C PRO A 316 10.74 1.13 23.77
N VAL A 317 9.60 1.09 23.07
CA VAL A 317 8.34 0.55 23.57
C VAL A 317 8.26 -0.96 23.40
N LEU A 318 9.03 -1.52 22.47
CA LEU A 318 9.22 -2.95 22.28
C LEU A 318 10.69 -3.22 21.92
N GLU A 319 11.31 -4.15 22.62
CA GLU A 319 12.68 -4.60 22.39
C GLU A 319 12.71 -6.14 22.48
N VAL A 320 13.13 -6.80 21.40
CA VAL A 320 12.99 -8.25 21.24
C VAL A 320 14.01 -8.80 20.24
N THR A 321 14.56 -9.99 20.49
CA THR A 321 15.27 -10.76 19.47
C THR A 321 14.28 -11.71 18.80
N LEU A 322 14.06 -11.56 17.49
CA LEU A 322 13.21 -12.44 16.69
C LEU A 322 14.00 -13.68 16.24
N HIS A 323 13.33 -14.83 16.30
CA HIS A 323 13.76 -16.15 15.83
C HIS A 323 12.93 -16.58 14.60
N PRO A 324 13.35 -17.58 13.82
CA PRO A 324 12.58 -18.07 12.66
C PRO A 324 11.14 -18.43 13.06
N GLY A 325 10.17 -18.03 12.24
CA GLY A 325 8.74 -18.20 12.51
C GLY A 325 8.11 -17.08 13.38
N ASP A 326 8.89 -16.26 14.09
CA ASP A 326 8.37 -15.11 14.84
C ASP A 326 7.85 -14.01 13.89
N PHE A 327 6.82 -13.30 14.34
CA PHE A 327 6.16 -12.20 13.63
C PHE A 327 6.21 -10.92 14.45
N LEU A 328 6.42 -9.78 13.78
CA LEU A 328 6.40 -8.45 14.39
C LEU A 328 5.66 -7.47 13.45
N TYR A 329 4.56 -6.89 13.91
CA TYR A 329 3.90 -5.76 13.26
C TYR A 329 4.22 -4.44 13.97
N PHE A 330 4.30 -3.34 13.22
CA PHE A 330 4.21 -1.98 13.76
C PHE A 330 3.60 -0.99 12.75
N PRO A 331 2.83 0.02 13.21
CA PRO A 331 2.29 1.06 12.35
C PRO A 331 3.36 1.96 11.71
N ARG A 332 3.00 2.62 10.60
CA ARG A 332 3.81 3.69 10.01
C ARG A 332 4.07 4.81 11.03
N GLY A 333 5.28 5.36 11.04
CA GLY A 333 5.72 6.35 12.05
C GLY A 333 6.38 5.77 13.30
N PHE A 334 6.23 4.48 13.61
CA PHE A 334 7.04 3.86 14.66
C PHE A 334 8.50 3.75 14.18
N ILE A 335 9.40 4.39 14.92
CA ILE A 335 10.84 4.31 14.62
C ILE A 335 11.29 2.89 14.97
N HIS A 336 12.14 2.31 14.13
CA HIS A 336 12.71 0.99 14.38
C HIS A 336 14.19 0.92 13.98
N GLN A 337 14.93 0.04 14.63
CA GLN A 337 16.25 -0.40 14.20
C GLN A 337 16.48 -1.88 14.55
N ALA A 338 17.30 -2.58 13.75
CA ALA A 338 17.55 -4.00 13.94
C ALA A 338 18.99 -4.41 13.59
N SER A 339 19.65 -5.14 14.48
CA SER A 339 21.02 -5.65 14.34
C SER A 339 21.08 -7.17 14.55
N THR A 340 22.10 -7.83 13.98
CA THR A 340 22.36 -9.25 14.21
C THR A 340 23.27 -9.46 15.41
N GLU A 341 22.99 -10.54 16.16
CA GLU A 341 23.79 -10.98 17.30
C GLU A 341 25.11 -11.65 16.85
N PRO A 342 26.08 -11.85 17.76
CA PRO A 342 27.29 -12.60 17.46
C PRO A 342 26.99 -14.04 17.00
N GLY A 343 27.63 -14.45 15.90
CA GLY A 343 27.52 -15.81 15.35
C GLY A 343 26.23 -16.13 14.58
N HIS A 344 25.27 -15.20 14.49
CA HIS A 344 24.01 -15.43 13.78
C HIS A 344 23.78 -14.40 12.67
N HIS A 345 23.51 -14.85 11.45
CA HIS A 345 22.91 -13.98 10.42
C HIS A 345 21.42 -13.75 10.73
N SER A 346 20.76 -12.96 9.89
CA SER A 346 19.30 -12.94 9.81
C SER A 346 18.81 -12.77 8.38
N LEU A 347 17.78 -13.52 8.02
CA LEU A 347 16.87 -13.18 6.93
C LEU A 347 15.49 -12.88 7.50
N HIS A 348 14.87 -11.78 7.06
CA HIS A 348 13.44 -11.55 7.23
C HIS A 348 12.81 -10.97 5.96
N LEU A 349 11.50 -11.10 5.85
CA LEU A 349 10.66 -10.32 4.95
C LEU A 349 9.96 -9.20 5.73
N THR A 350 9.87 -8.02 5.13
CA THR A 350 8.89 -7.00 5.47
C THR A 350 7.81 -7.04 4.40
N VAL A 351 6.62 -7.54 4.72
CA VAL A 351 5.41 -7.33 3.92
C VAL A 351 4.82 -5.98 4.31
N SER A 352 4.28 -5.23 3.36
CA SER A 352 3.96 -3.81 3.52
C SER A 352 2.76 -3.37 2.68
N CYS A 353 1.88 -2.55 3.26
CA CYS A 353 0.67 -2.06 2.58
C CYS A 353 0.29 -0.65 3.08
N TYR A 354 -0.88 -0.14 2.65
CA TYR A 354 -1.49 1.10 3.13
C TYR A 354 -0.73 2.42 2.85
N GLN A 355 0.28 2.41 1.96
CA GLN A 355 0.93 3.65 1.53
C GLN A 355 -0.09 4.60 0.89
N LYS A 356 -0.20 5.83 1.42
CA LYS A 356 -1.14 6.86 0.92
C LYS A 356 -2.61 6.39 0.83
N ASN A 357 -3.03 5.46 1.71
CA ASN A 357 -4.40 4.97 1.78
C ASN A 357 -5.17 5.57 2.97
N SER A 358 -5.09 6.89 3.16
CA SER A 358 -5.73 7.59 4.28
C SER A 358 -6.92 8.46 3.86
N TRP A 359 -7.74 8.86 4.84
CA TRP A 359 -8.78 9.88 4.67
C TRP A 359 -8.25 11.18 4.05
N GLY A 360 -6.98 11.54 4.27
CA GLY A 360 -6.36 12.70 3.63
C GLY A 360 -6.11 12.50 2.15
N ASP A 361 -5.75 11.29 1.73
CA ASP A 361 -5.53 10.94 0.32
C ASP A 361 -6.86 10.88 -0.45
N LEU A 362 -7.93 10.34 0.18
CA LEU A 362 -9.29 10.41 -0.36
C LEU A 362 -9.80 11.86 -0.48
N LEU A 363 -9.52 12.72 0.51
CA LEU A 363 -9.88 14.15 0.45
C LEU A 363 -9.12 14.91 -0.64
N GLU A 364 -7.89 14.50 -1.00
CA GLU A 364 -7.17 15.04 -2.16
C GLU A 364 -7.83 14.67 -3.51
N LYS A 365 -8.62 13.59 -3.57
CA LYS A 365 -9.50 13.28 -4.72
C LYS A 365 -10.83 14.04 -4.65
N LEU A 366 -11.47 14.04 -3.47
CA LEU A 366 -12.83 14.53 -3.29
C LEU A 366 -12.95 16.06 -3.35
N LEU A 367 -12.05 16.81 -2.69
CA LEU A 367 -12.20 18.26 -2.54
C LEU A 367 -12.07 19.04 -3.87
N PRO A 368 -11.19 18.68 -4.83
CA PRO A 368 -11.18 19.31 -6.14
C PRO A 368 -12.44 19.04 -6.95
N ALA A 369 -12.94 17.80 -6.96
CA ALA A 369 -14.14 17.42 -7.68
C ALA A 369 -15.40 18.10 -7.09
N ALA A 370 -15.52 18.11 -5.76
CA ALA A 370 -16.60 18.81 -5.06
C ALA A 370 -16.61 20.32 -5.35
N LEU A 371 -15.43 20.93 -5.53
CA LEU A 371 -15.31 22.34 -5.86
C LEU A 371 -15.71 22.63 -7.33
N ALA A 372 -15.45 21.72 -8.26
CA ALA A 372 -15.89 21.84 -9.65
C ALA A 372 -17.43 21.81 -9.72
N VAL A 373 -18.07 20.77 -9.17
CA VAL A 373 -19.54 20.65 -9.10
C VAL A 373 -20.17 21.88 -8.43
N ALA A 374 -19.63 22.31 -7.28
CA ALA A 374 -20.08 23.52 -6.59
C ALA A 374 -19.94 24.79 -7.44
N GLN A 375 -18.88 24.92 -8.25
CA GLN A 375 -18.68 26.06 -9.14
C GLN A 375 -19.62 26.05 -10.36
N GLU A 376 -20.14 24.91 -10.78
CA GLU A 376 -21.09 24.79 -11.90
C GLU A 376 -22.54 24.95 -11.43
N GLU A 377 -22.95 24.28 -10.36
CA GLU A 377 -24.33 24.34 -9.88
C GLU A 377 -24.61 25.60 -9.04
N ASP A 378 -23.71 25.94 -8.11
CA ASP A 378 -24.03 26.83 -6.99
C ASP A 378 -23.46 28.25 -7.11
N VAL A 379 -24.36 29.21 -7.33
CA VAL A 379 -24.01 30.63 -7.51
C VAL A 379 -23.28 31.23 -6.31
N GLU A 380 -23.42 30.69 -5.09
CA GLU A 380 -22.65 31.17 -3.93
C GLU A 380 -21.14 30.95 -4.09
N PHE A 381 -20.70 29.91 -4.80
CA PHE A 381 -19.29 29.65 -5.11
C PHE A 381 -18.79 30.44 -6.33
N ARG A 382 -19.70 30.97 -7.16
CA ARG A 382 -19.38 31.85 -8.31
C ARG A 382 -19.34 33.34 -7.96
N LYS A 383 -19.75 33.76 -6.75
CA LYS A 383 -19.71 35.17 -6.33
C LYS A 383 -18.27 35.66 -6.22
N GLY A 384 -18.02 36.86 -6.75
CA GLY A 384 -16.73 37.53 -6.61
C GLY A 384 -16.37 37.83 -5.15
N LEU A 385 -15.09 37.73 -4.83
CA LEU A 385 -14.56 38.07 -3.50
C LEU A 385 -14.85 39.54 -3.12
N PRO A 386 -15.00 39.87 -1.81
CA PRO A 386 -15.21 41.24 -1.37
C PRO A 386 -14.15 42.22 -1.90
N LEU A 387 -14.58 43.41 -2.31
CA LEU A 387 -13.67 44.46 -2.77
C LEU A 387 -12.64 44.78 -1.68
N ASN A 388 -11.38 44.92 -2.07
CA ASN A 388 -10.24 45.16 -1.18
C ASN A 388 -9.94 44.04 -0.14
N TYR A 389 -10.41 42.80 -0.29
CA TYR A 389 -10.13 41.71 0.66
C TYR A 389 -8.64 41.54 1.05
N LEU A 390 -7.71 41.88 0.13
CA LEU A 390 -6.26 41.91 0.35
C LEU A 390 -5.79 42.90 1.44
N ARG A 391 -6.64 43.82 1.91
CA ARG A 391 -6.39 44.70 3.07
C ARG A 391 -6.76 44.06 4.42
N HIS A 392 -7.40 42.90 4.41
CA HIS A 392 -7.98 42.24 5.59
C HIS A 392 -7.55 40.77 5.73
N ALA A 393 -7.26 40.10 4.61
CA ALA A 393 -6.73 38.74 4.53
C ALA A 393 -5.26 38.72 4.07
N GLY A 394 -4.60 37.56 4.16
CA GLY A 394 -3.17 37.40 3.82
C GLY A 394 -2.21 37.68 4.97
N VAL A 395 -0.91 37.42 4.75
CA VAL A 395 0.13 37.40 5.79
C VAL A 395 0.35 38.77 6.44
N SER A 396 0.30 39.86 5.67
CA SER A 396 0.42 41.23 6.22
C SER A 396 -0.70 41.62 7.18
N ASN A 397 -1.80 40.87 7.17
CA ASN A 397 -3.01 41.13 7.95
C ASN A 397 -3.34 39.96 8.89
N SER A 398 -2.38 39.06 9.18
CA SER A 398 -2.64 37.82 9.93
C SER A 398 -3.16 38.04 11.35
N GLU A 399 -2.66 39.09 12.01
CA GLU A 399 -2.94 39.46 13.41
C GLU A 399 -4.00 40.57 13.54
N GLN A 400 -4.55 41.04 12.42
CA GLN A 400 -5.60 42.07 12.44
C GLN A 400 -6.95 41.44 12.84
N GLU A 401 -7.74 42.10 13.68
CA GLU A 401 -9.05 41.59 14.16
C GLU A 401 -10.25 42.34 13.57
N THR A 402 -10.11 42.94 12.37
CA THR A 402 -11.16 43.78 11.77
C THR A 402 -12.44 43.01 11.44
N ALA A 403 -13.60 43.70 11.48
CA ALA A 403 -14.90 43.09 11.24
C ALA A 403 -15.03 42.48 9.83
N GLU A 404 -14.40 43.09 8.82
CA GLU A 404 -14.37 42.59 7.44
C GLU A 404 -13.59 41.27 7.35
N ARG A 405 -12.50 41.12 8.10
CA ARG A 405 -11.74 39.87 8.18
C ARG A 405 -12.57 38.78 8.86
N GLN A 406 -13.22 39.09 9.98
CA GLN A 406 -14.10 38.15 10.68
C GLN A 406 -15.25 37.69 9.77
N ALA A 407 -15.90 38.62 9.05
CA ALA A 407 -16.94 38.32 8.08
C ALA A 407 -16.42 37.48 6.88
N PHE A 408 -15.22 37.76 6.37
CA PHE A 408 -14.59 36.99 5.30
C PHE A 408 -14.37 35.52 5.71
N PHE A 409 -13.80 35.27 6.88
CA PHE A 409 -13.58 33.90 7.36
C PHE A 409 -14.88 33.18 7.75
N ALA A 410 -15.87 33.89 8.31
CA ALA A 410 -17.19 33.31 8.58
C ALA A 410 -17.92 32.90 7.27
N HIS A 411 -17.81 33.71 6.20
CA HIS A 411 -18.35 33.36 4.90
C HIS A 411 -17.62 32.17 4.26
N LEU A 412 -16.28 32.14 4.35
CA LEU A 412 -15.48 30.99 3.89
C LEU A 412 -15.85 29.69 4.64
N GLN A 413 -16.03 29.74 5.96
CA GLN A 413 -16.48 28.60 6.76
C GLN A 413 -17.88 28.12 6.32
N LYS A 414 -18.80 29.04 6.02
CA LYS A 414 -20.13 28.71 5.47
C LYS A 414 -20.03 28.00 4.12
N LEU A 415 -19.15 28.46 3.21
CA LEU A 415 -18.94 27.82 1.92
C LEU A 415 -18.29 26.43 2.07
N LEU A 416 -17.28 26.28 2.93
CA LEU A 416 -16.67 24.97 3.21
C LEU A 416 -17.66 23.97 3.82
N GLY A 417 -18.56 24.40 4.71
CA GLY A 417 -19.64 23.56 5.22
C GLY A 417 -20.69 23.20 4.17
N ARG A 418 -20.90 24.05 3.16
CA ARG A 418 -21.83 23.85 2.04
C ARG A 418 -21.23 22.97 0.93
N LEU A 419 -19.91 22.91 0.80
CA LEU A 419 -19.18 22.10 -0.18
C LEU A 419 -19.52 20.60 -0.08
N MET A 420 -19.84 20.11 1.12
CA MET A 420 -20.25 18.72 1.36
C MET A 420 -21.57 18.32 0.66
N VAL A 421 -22.41 19.28 0.26
CA VAL A 421 -23.62 18.99 -0.54
C VAL A 421 -23.26 18.61 -1.98
N HIS A 422 -22.13 19.12 -2.47
CA HIS A 422 -21.66 19.00 -3.85
C HIS A 422 -20.56 17.93 -4.01
N ALA A 423 -20.39 17.05 -3.02
CA ALA A 423 -19.23 16.18 -2.91
C ALA A 423 -19.45 14.79 -3.56
N PRO A 424 -18.84 14.48 -4.72
CA PRO A 424 -19.00 13.20 -5.40
C PRO A 424 -18.13 12.11 -4.73
N VAL A 425 -18.58 11.61 -3.58
CA VAL A 425 -17.81 10.67 -2.75
C VAL A 425 -17.47 9.39 -3.51
N ASP A 426 -18.42 8.80 -4.23
CA ASP A 426 -18.23 7.53 -4.93
C ASP A 426 -17.21 7.67 -6.07
N ALA A 427 -17.29 8.73 -6.88
CA ALA A 427 -16.29 9.01 -7.92
C ALA A 427 -14.89 9.29 -7.33
N ALA A 428 -14.80 9.90 -6.15
CA ALA A 428 -13.52 10.07 -5.45
C ALA A 428 -12.94 8.72 -4.97
N VAL A 429 -13.80 7.77 -4.57
CA VAL A 429 -13.43 6.39 -4.26
C VAL A 429 -13.07 5.61 -5.53
N ASP A 430 -13.74 5.83 -6.66
CA ASP A 430 -13.37 5.27 -7.97
C ASP A 430 -11.98 5.73 -8.40
N GLN A 431 -11.64 7.01 -8.20
CA GLN A 431 -10.29 7.52 -8.47
C GLN A 431 -9.23 7.02 -7.47
N MET A 432 -9.61 6.38 -6.35
CA MET A 432 -8.72 5.58 -5.51
C MET A 432 -8.64 4.13 -6.03
N GLY A 433 -9.77 3.51 -6.37
CA GLY A 433 -9.84 2.15 -6.93
C GLY A 433 -9.08 2.01 -8.24
N LYS A 434 -9.17 3.00 -9.13
CA LYS A 434 -8.39 3.14 -10.37
C LYS A 434 -6.88 3.18 -10.12
N GLN A 435 -6.43 3.88 -9.08
CA GLN A 435 -5.02 3.88 -8.69
C GLN A 435 -4.60 2.51 -8.17
N PHE A 436 -5.44 1.86 -7.35
CA PHE A 436 -5.22 0.49 -6.90
C PHE A 436 -5.17 -0.51 -8.08
N MET A 437 -6.04 -0.42 -9.09
CA MET A 437 -5.96 -1.28 -10.28
C MET A 437 -4.63 -1.15 -11.03
N HIS A 438 -3.99 0.02 -11.04
CA HIS A 438 -2.65 0.22 -11.62
C HIS A 438 -1.50 -0.17 -10.68
N ASP A 439 -1.68 -0.01 -9.38
CA ASP A 439 -0.70 -0.41 -8.36
C ASP A 439 -0.61 -1.94 -8.21
N ALA A 440 -1.76 -2.62 -8.33
CA ALA A 440 -1.98 -4.02 -8.02
C ALA A 440 -0.99 -5.00 -8.68
N LEU A 441 -0.67 -6.09 -7.97
CA LEU A 441 -0.12 -7.27 -8.62
C LEU A 441 -1.20 -7.91 -9.52
N PRO A 442 -0.81 -8.52 -10.66
CA PRO A 442 -1.71 -9.39 -11.40
C PRO A 442 -2.13 -10.60 -10.54
N PRO A 443 -3.29 -11.20 -10.83
CA PRO A 443 -3.77 -12.37 -10.10
C PRO A 443 -2.77 -13.53 -10.25
N VAL A 444 -2.44 -14.16 -9.11
CA VAL A 444 -2.02 -15.56 -9.12
C VAL A 444 -3.29 -16.40 -9.17
N LEU A 445 -3.29 -17.53 -9.88
CA LEU A 445 -4.43 -18.44 -9.96
C LEU A 445 -4.17 -19.72 -9.15
N THR A 446 -5.23 -20.40 -8.71
CA THR A 446 -5.19 -21.82 -8.38
C THR A 446 -5.33 -22.66 -9.65
N THR A 447 -4.96 -23.95 -9.58
CA THR A 447 -5.10 -24.88 -10.71
C THR A 447 -6.54 -25.01 -11.22
N GLU A 448 -7.53 -24.84 -10.35
CA GLU A 448 -8.95 -24.88 -10.75
C GLU A 448 -9.40 -23.54 -11.37
N GLU A 449 -8.90 -22.40 -10.88
CA GLU A 449 -9.14 -21.10 -11.52
C GLU A 449 -8.52 -21.04 -12.93
N GLU A 450 -7.32 -21.60 -13.10
CA GLU A 450 -6.64 -21.69 -14.38
C GLU A 450 -7.47 -22.49 -15.39
N LYS A 451 -7.87 -23.73 -15.03
CA LYS A 451 -8.73 -24.61 -15.86
C LYS A 451 -10.07 -24.01 -16.25
N CYS A 452 -10.72 -23.30 -15.32
CA CYS A 452 -12.05 -22.72 -15.51
C CYS A 452 -12.03 -21.26 -16.01
N SER A 453 -10.88 -20.76 -16.49
CA SER A 453 -10.72 -19.43 -17.11
C SER A 453 -10.03 -19.51 -18.48
N VAL A 454 -9.88 -18.37 -19.15
CA VAL A 454 -9.20 -18.24 -20.46
C VAL A 454 -7.72 -18.65 -20.43
N PHE A 455 -7.13 -18.82 -19.24
CA PHE A 455 -5.72 -19.16 -19.04
C PHE A 455 -5.43 -20.67 -19.12
N SER A 456 -6.46 -21.52 -19.19
CA SER A 456 -6.32 -22.97 -19.30
C SER A 456 -5.60 -23.42 -20.57
N GLU A 457 -4.49 -24.15 -20.41
CA GLU A 457 -3.76 -24.78 -21.52
C GLU A 457 -4.59 -25.85 -22.27
N GLU A 458 -5.67 -26.36 -21.65
CA GLU A 458 -6.50 -27.44 -22.20
C GLU A 458 -7.50 -26.94 -23.28
N LEU A 459 -7.76 -25.63 -23.38
CA LEU A 459 -8.80 -25.05 -24.25
C LEU A 459 -8.55 -25.21 -25.76
N LEU A 460 -7.28 -25.13 -26.19
CA LEU A 460 -6.89 -25.08 -27.60
C LEU A 460 -5.56 -25.81 -27.85
N THR A 461 -5.62 -26.97 -28.50
CA THR A 461 -4.43 -27.75 -28.88
C THR A 461 -4.06 -27.55 -30.34
N ILE A 462 -2.78 -27.24 -30.62
CA ILE A 462 -2.24 -27.26 -31.98
C ILE A 462 -1.80 -28.69 -32.32
N ASN A 463 -2.47 -29.32 -33.28
CA ASN A 463 -2.17 -30.67 -33.72
C ASN A 463 -0.90 -30.74 -34.57
N LYS A 464 -0.35 -31.96 -34.71
CA LYS A 464 0.85 -32.24 -35.52
C LYS A 464 0.69 -31.97 -37.02
N ASP A 465 -0.55 -31.80 -37.51
CA ASP A 465 -0.86 -31.38 -38.88
C ASP A 465 -1.00 -29.86 -39.04
N GLY A 466 -0.78 -29.08 -37.98
CA GLY A 466 -0.91 -27.63 -37.93
C GLY A 466 -2.33 -27.11 -37.68
N ARG A 467 -3.32 -27.98 -37.46
CA ARG A 467 -4.70 -27.56 -37.16
C ARG A 467 -4.90 -27.31 -35.67
N VAL A 468 -5.55 -26.21 -35.33
CA VAL A 468 -6.07 -25.99 -33.96
C VAL A 468 -7.31 -26.86 -33.75
N SER A 469 -7.42 -27.47 -32.58
CA SER A 469 -8.59 -28.21 -32.09
C SER A 469 -8.94 -27.80 -30.65
N GLY A 470 -10.19 -28.06 -30.25
CA GLY A 470 -10.81 -27.39 -29.10
C GLY A 470 -11.69 -26.22 -29.57
N SER A 471 -12.60 -25.76 -28.72
CA SER A 471 -13.52 -24.67 -29.05
C SER A 471 -13.98 -23.93 -27.81
N VAL A 472 -13.52 -22.69 -27.63
CA VAL A 472 -13.98 -21.81 -26.55
C VAL A 472 -15.32 -21.20 -26.96
N ALA A 473 -16.42 -21.69 -26.40
CA ALA A 473 -17.77 -21.23 -26.71
C ALA A 473 -18.63 -21.09 -25.44
N LEU A 474 -18.78 -19.86 -24.95
CA LEU A 474 -19.80 -19.53 -23.96
C LEU A 474 -21.19 -19.67 -24.60
N ASN A 475 -22.16 -20.11 -23.81
CA ASN A 475 -23.57 -20.13 -24.19
C ASN A 475 -24.43 -19.60 -23.04
N LEU A 476 -25.71 -19.33 -23.29
CA LEU A 476 -26.61 -18.71 -22.31
C LEU A 476 -26.74 -19.52 -21.00
N ASN A 477 -26.60 -20.84 -21.05
CA ASN A 477 -26.65 -21.69 -19.86
C ASN A 477 -25.31 -21.78 -19.13
N THR A 478 -24.19 -21.35 -19.75
CA THR A 478 -22.89 -21.30 -19.09
C THR A 478 -23.00 -20.40 -17.87
N LYS A 479 -22.51 -20.89 -16.73
CA LYS A 479 -22.41 -20.10 -15.51
C LYS A 479 -21.06 -19.43 -15.40
N VAL A 480 -21.07 -18.15 -15.02
CA VAL A 480 -19.91 -17.27 -14.92
C VAL A 480 -19.93 -16.47 -13.62
N LYS A 481 -18.74 -16.02 -13.19
CA LYS A 481 -18.54 -14.99 -12.16
C LYS A 481 -17.23 -14.24 -12.44
N LEU A 482 -16.97 -13.13 -11.74
CA LEU A 482 -15.65 -12.49 -11.80
C LEU A 482 -14.54 -13.43 -11.30
N LEU A 483 -13.34 -13.33 -11.87
CA LEU A 483 -12.20 -14.19 -11.50
C LEU A 483 -11.74 -13.93 -10.05
N ARG A 484 -11.67 -12.67 -9.63
CA ARG A 484 -11.33 -12.22 -8.27
C ARG A 484 -12.20 -11.02 -7.89
N SER A 485 -12.46 -10.81 -6.60
CA SER A 485 -13.35 -9.74 -6.10
C SER A 485 -12.87 -8.33 -6.48
N PHE A 486 -11.56 -8.08 -6.41
CA PHE A 486 -10.90 -6.85 -6.83
C PHE A 486 -10.13 -7.02 -8.16
N ILE A 487 -10.68 -7.78 -9.12
CA ILE A 487 -10.06 -7.95 -10.44
C ILE A 487 -10.20 -6.71 -11.34
N LEU A 488 -11.27 -5.93 -11.13
CA LEU A 488 -11.62 -4.76 -11.94
C LEU A 488 -12.26 -3.64 -11.11
N ARG A 489 -12.30 -2.44 -11.68
CA ARG A 489 -13.06 -1.28 -11.18
C ARG A 489 -13.73 -0.55 -12.34
N LEU A 490 -15.03 -0.32 -12.22
CA LEU A 490 -15.77 0.61 -13.07
C LEU A 490 -15.47 2.05 -12.65
N VAL A 491 -15.32 2.94 -13.62
CA VAL A 491 -15.08 4.38 -13.43
C VAL A 491 -15.78 5.13 -14.56
N LYS A 492 -16.49 6.22 -14.26
CA LYS A 492 -16.93 7.18 -15.29
C LYS A 492 -15.99 8.38 -15.28
N GLU A 493 -15.31 8.63 -16.40
CA GLU A 493 -14.46 9.79 -16.62
C GLU A 493 -15.25 10.91 -17.35
N ASP A 494 -15.00 12.18 -17.04
CA ASP A 494 -15.82 13.31 -17.52
C ASP A 494 -15.84 13.49 -19.05
N ASP A 495 -14.81 13.01 -19.75
CA ASP A 495 -14.67 13.08 -21.22
C ASP A 495 -15.41 11.94 -21.98
N SER A 496 -16.12 11.03 -21.29
CA SER A 496 -16.76 9.87 -21.92
C SER A 496 -18.17 10.15 -22.46
N ASN A 497 -18.45 9.69 -23.69
CA ASN A 497 -19.78 9.77 -24.32
C ASN A 497 -20.72 8.67 -23.75
N ASP A 498 -21.04 8.75 -22.46
CA ASP A 498 -21.83 7.77 -21.69
C ASP A 498 -21.29 6.32 -21.67
N ASN A 499 -20.05 6.13 -22.14
CA ASN A 499 -19.26 4.93 -21.86
C ASN A 499 -18.72 4.95 -20.42
N VAL A 500 -18.46 3.76 -19.88
CA VAL A 500 -17.81 3.54 -18.58
C VAL A 500 -16.46 2.85 -18.82
N GLN A 501 -15.40 3.32 -18.17
CA GLN A 501 -14.08 2.70 -18.21
C GLN A 501 -14.02 1.53 -17.23
N VAL A 502 -13.63 0.36 -17.72
CA VAL A 502 -13.32 -0.84 -16.92
C VAL A 502 -11.81 -0.92 -16.75
N TYR A 503 -11.30 -0.46 -15.60
CA TYR A 503 -9.91 -0.68 -15.22
C TYR A 503 -9.74 -2.09 -14.64
N HIS A 504 -8.62 -2.76 -14.89
CA HIS A 504 -8.37 -4.11 -14.38
C HIS A 504 -6.89 -4.35 -14.06
N CYS A 505 -6.60 -5.35 -13.21
CA CYS A 505 -5.24 -5.70 -12.81
C CYS A 505 -4.67 -6.95 -13.49
N VAL A 506 -5.48 -7.68 -14.29
CA VAL A 506 -5.11 -8.96 -14.95
C VAL A 506 -3.77 -8.90 -15.67
N ASP A 507 -3.60 -7.91 -16.55
CA ASP A 507 -2.43 -7.77 -17.43
C ASP A 507 -1.28 -6.96 -16.79
N ASN A 508 -1.34 -6.67 -15.48
CA ASN A 508 -0.33 -5.85 -14.82
C ASN A 508 1.05 -6.53 -14.80
N SER A 509 2.10 -5.74 -15.02
CA SER A 509 3.48 -6.21 -14.91
C SER A 509 3.84 -6.57 -13.47
N LEU A 510 4.70 -7.58 -13.33
CA LEU A 510 5.34 -7.96 -12.07
C LEU A 510 6.39 -6.93 -11.62
N GLU A 511 6.72 -5.95 -12.46
CA GLU A 511 7.40 -4.72 -12.09
C GLU A 511 6.34 -3.64 -11.78
N TYR A 512 6.36 -3.08 -10.58
CA TYR A 512 5.39 -2.05 -10.16
C TYR A 512 5.45 -0.83 -11.10
N HIS A 513 4.31 -0.49 -11.70
CA HIS A 513 4.17 0.46 -12.82
C HIS A 513 5.15 0.20 -13.98
N GLY A 514 5.35 -1.08 -14.32
CA GLY A 514 6.09 -1.49 -15.51
C GLY A 514 5.41 -1.01 -16.81
N GLU A 515 4.09 -1.20 -16.87
CA GLU A 515 3.18 -0.74 -17.93
C GLU A 515 2.31 0.45 -17.47
N ASP A 516 1.59 1.05 -18.41
CA ASP A 516 0.50 2.01 -18.15
C ASP A 516 -0.78 1.31 -17.64
N PRO A 517 -1.78 2.04 -17.09
CA PRO A 517 -3.00 1.44 -16.52
C PRO A 517 -3.83 0.65 -17.54
N MET A 518 -4.12 -0.61 -17.24
CA MET A 518 -4.90 -1.50 -18.10
C MET A 518 -6.40 -1.19 -18.01
N MET A 519 -7.03 -0.97 -19.17
CA MET A 519 -8.46 -0.66 -19.25
C MET A 519 -9.10 -1.05 -20.59
N PHE A 520 -10.42 -0.90 -20.66
CA PHE A 520 -11.22 -0.82 -21.89
C PHE A 520 -12.53 -0.06 -21.58
N GLU A 521 -13.27 0.33 -22.61
CA GLU A 521 -14.58 0.98 -22.45
C GLU A 521 -15.72 0.00 -22.70
N VAL A 522 -16.84 0.21 -21.99
CA VAL A 522 -18.13 -0.47 -22.21
C VAL A 522 -19.27 0.56 -22.24
N SER A 523 -20.42 0.22 -22.83
CA SER A 523 -21.62 1.05 -22.73
C SER A 523 -22.15 1.09 -21.29
N SER A 524 -22.97 2.10 -20.95
CA SER A 524 -23.67 2.14 -19.66
C SER A 524 -24.54 0.90 -19.40
N GLU A 525 -25.13 0.30 -20.45
CA GLU A 525 -25.89 -0.95 -20.35
C GLU A 525 -24.99 -2.14 -19.95
N PHE A 526 -23.84 -2.29 -20.61
CA PHE A 526 -22.86 -3.32 -20.26
C PHE A 526 -22.27 -3.09 -18.87
N ALA A 527 -22.09 -1.83 -18.45
CA ALA A 527 -21.64 -1.49 -17.10
C ALA A 527 -22.60 -2.01 -16.03
N MET A 528 -23.92 -1.89 -16.21
CA MET A 528 -24.92 -2.43 -15.26
C MET A 528 -24.82 -3.96 -15.09
N ALA A 529 -24.53 -4.71 -16.16
CA ALA A 529 -24.28 -6.14 -16.06
C ALA A 529 -22.91 -6.49 -15.44
N VAL A 530 -21.90 -5.62 -15.57
CA VAL A 530 -20.64 -5.74 -14.81
C VAL A 530 -20.88 -5.42 -13.33
N GLU A 531 -21.71 -4.44 -12.98
CA GLU A 531 -22.13 -4.17 -11.59
C GLU A 531 -22.84 -5.38 -10.97
N GLN A 532 -23.72 -6.05 -11.72
CA GLN A 532 -24.33 -7.30 -11.27
C GLN A 532 -23.28 -8.39 -10.97
N LEU A 533 -22.28 -8.55 -11.84
CA LEU A 533 -21.18 -9.50 -11.63
C LEU A 533 -20.30 -9.14 -10.42
N ILE A 534 -20.06 -7.85 -10.16
CA ILE A 534 -19.37 -7.36 -8.95
C ILE A 534 -20.17 -7.73 -7.69
N HIS A 535 -21.47 -7.41 -7.67
CA HIS A 535 -22.33 -7.63 -6.50
C HIS A 535 -22.71 -9.10 -6.27
N SER A 536 -22.57 -9.97 -7.28
CA SER A 536 -22.86 -11.41 -7.17
C SER A 536 -21.67 -12.25 -6.69
N TYR A 537 -20.43 -11.73 -6.75
CA TYR A 537 -19.24 -12.48 -6.34
C TYR A 537 -19.32 -12.90 -4.86
N PRO A 538 -18.99 -14.16 -4.47
CA PRO A 538 -18.33 -15.22 -5.26
C PRO A 538 -19.29 -16.23 -5.92
N GLU A 539 -20.59 -15.94 -5.99
CA GLU A 539 -21.60 -16.83 -6.59
C GLU A 539 -21.54 -16.82 -8.12
N PHE A 540 -22.02 -17.92 -8.71
CA PHE A 540 -22.08 -18.12 -10.17
C PHE A 540 -23.49 -17.80 -10.71
N ILE A 541 -23.57 -16.93 -11.71
CA ILE A 541 -24.82 -16.61 -12.43
C ILE A 541 -24.76 -17.16 -13.86
N SER A 542 -25.89 -17.56 -14.46
CA SER A 542 -25.91 -17.96 -15.88
C SER A 542 -25.82 -16.73 -16.79
N VAL A 543 -25.19 -16.88 -17.95
CA VAL A 543 -25.08 -15.79 -18.95
C VAL A 543 -26.46 -15.28 -19.39
N SER A 544 -27.48 -16.14 -19.39
CA SER A 544 -28.90 -15.79 -19.58
C SER A 544 -29.47 -14.80 -18.57
N ASP A 545 -28.81 -14.63 -17.43
CA ASP A 545 -29.31 -13.90 -16.26
C ASP A 545 -28.54 -12.58 -16.05
N LEU A 546 -27.60 -12.25 -16.94
CA LEU A 546 -26.97 -10.93 -17.02
C LEU A 546 -28.01 -9.85 -17.37
N ALA A 547 -27.94 -8.71 -16.68
CA ALA A 547 -28.88 -7.60 -16.75
C ALA A 547 -28.81 -6.79 -18.07
N LEU A 548 -29.11 -7.46 -19.19
CA LEU A 548 -29.18 -6.93 -20.55
C LEU A 548 -30.43 -7.50 -21.23
N ASP A 549 -31.15 -6.65 -21.99
CA ASP A 549 -32.43 -7.03 -22.62
C ASP A 549 -32.29 -8.09 -23.73
N ARG A 550 -31.10 -8.26 -24.29
CA ARG A 550 -30.85 -9.08 -25.49
C ARG A 550 -29.82 -10.17 -25.25
N LYS A 551 -30.13 -11.38 -25.71
CA LYS A 551 -29.31 -12.59 -25.54
C LYS A 551 -28.01 -12.56 -26.32
N GLU A 552 -27.99 -11.86 -27.45
CA GLU A 552 -26.76 -11.61 -28.21
C GLU A 552 -25.78 -10.76 -27.38
N ASP A 553 -26.30 -9.72 -26.73
CA ASP A 553 -25.53 -8.73 -25.96
C ASP A 553 -25.02 -9.34 -24.64
N GLN A 554 -25.82 -10.22 -24.01
CA GLN A 554 -25.40 -11.08 -22.90
C GLN A 554 -24.18 -11.96 -23.27
N LEU A 555 -24.20 -12.58 -24.46
CA LEU A 555 -23.10 -13.41 -24.96
C LEU A 555 -21.87 -12.56 -25.33
N GLU A 556 -22.06 -11.38 -25.92
CA GLU A 556 -20.98 -10.45 -26.28
C GLU A 556 -20.23 -9.93 -25.05
N LEU A 557 -20.94 -9.49 -24.01
CA LEU A 557 -20.31 -9.07 -22.76
C LEU A 557 -19.57 -10.22 -22.07
N ALA A 558 -20.17 -11.42 -22.02
CA ALA A 558 -19.53 -12.58 -21.40
C ALA A 558 -18.26 -13.01 -22.16
N ASP A 559 -18.28 -13.01 -23.49
CA ASP A 559 -17.13 -13.30 -24.36
C ASP A 559 -16.03 -12.24 -24.23
N LEU A 560 -16.38 -10.95 -24.18
CA LEU A 560 -15.45 -9.84 -23.94
C LEU A 560 -14.72 -9.98 -22.60
N LEU A 561 -15.46 -10.18 -21.49
CA LEU A 561 -14.88 -10.31 -20.16
C LEU A 561 -14.06 -11.60 -20.01
N TRP A 562 -14.50 -12.70 -20.63
CA TRP A 562 -13.72 -13.95 -20.70
C TRP A 562 -12.40 -13.75 -21.45
N LYS A 563 -12.41 -13.15 -22.64
CA LYS A 563 -11.20 -12.84 -23.43
C LYS A 563 -10.25 -11.87 -22.74
N LYS A 564 -10.75 -11.07 -21.80
CA LYS A 564 -9.98 -10.19 -20.90
C LYS A 564 -9.45 -10.87 -19.63
N GLY A 565 -9.72 -12.16 -19.43
CA GLY A 565 -9.32 -12.88 -18.22
C GLY A 565 -10.04 -12.40 -16.96
N LEU A 566 -11.24 -11.83 -17.09
CA LEU A 566 -12.01 -11.28 -15.98
C LEU A 566 -13.10 -12.22 -15.46
N LEU A 567 -13.42 -13.28 -16.19
CA LEU A 567 -14.41 -14.29 -15.78
C LEU A 567 -13.78 -15.64 -15.43
N LEU A 568 -14.45 -16.31 -14.50
CA LEU A 568 -14.34 -17.74 -14.23
C LEU A 568 -15.67 -18.42 -14.59
N THR A 569 -15.60 -19.66 -15.09
CA THR A 569 -16.77 -20.50 -15.39
C THR A 569 -17.00 -21.57 -14.30
N GLU A 570 -18.23 -22.09 -14.15
CA GLU A 570 -18.53 -23.15 -13.15
C GLU A 570 -17.75 -24.45 -13.43
N LYS A 571 -17.39 -24.68 -14.69
CA LYS A 571 -16.72 -25.89 -15.22
C LYS A 571 -15.86 -25.50 -16.42
N PRO A 572 -14.79 -26.25 -16.74
CA PRO A 572 -13.99 -26.00 -17.95
C PRO A 572 -14.85 -25.99 -19.22
N LEU A 573 -14.42 -25.22 -20.23
CA LEU A 573 -15.10 -25.11 -21.53
C LEU A 573 -14.58 -26.09 -22.60
N ALA A 574 -13.69 -27.02 -22.22
CA ALA A 574 -13.06 -28.02 -23.09
C ALA A 574 -13.68 -29.42 -22.89
#